data_AF-A0A6J4NN09-F1
#
_entry.id   AF-A0A6J4NN09-F1
#
_cell.length_a   1.000
_cell.length_b   1.000
_cell.length_c   1.000
_cell.angle_alpha   90.00
_cell.angle_beta   90.00
_cell.angle_gamma   90.00
#
_symmetry.space_group_name_H-M   'P 1'
#
loop_
_entity.id
_entity.type
_entity.pdbx_description
1 polymer ?
#
loop_
_entity_poly.entity_id
_entity_poly.type
_entity_poly.pdbx_seq_one_letter_code
_entity_poly.pdbx_strand_id
1 'polypeptide(L)'
;LGGDKTREEIVAGLKRGLYATNFGGGQVDITSGKFVFSASEAFWVENGKIQYPVKGATIVGNGPDALTRVTMIGNDMQLDSGVGTCGKEGQSVPVGVGQPTLRIDGLTVGGTA
;
A
#
# COMPACT_ATOMS: atom_id res chain seq x y z
N LEU A 1 1.34 11.59 15.59
CA LEU A 1 1.76 11.47 14.17
C LEU A 1 0.88 10.38 13.56
N GLY A 2 -0.16 10.79 12.86
CA GLY A 2 -1.26 9.96 12.37
C GLY A 2 -2.40 10.86 11.92
N GLY A 3 -3.31 10.33 11.13
CA GLY A 3 -4.56 11.00 10.81
C GLY A 3 -5.60 10.84 11.92
N ASP A 4 -6.84 11.21 11.62
CA ASP A 4 -7.97 11.19 12.56
C ASP A 4 -8.93 10.03 12.34
N LYS A 5 -8.69 9.19 11.32
CA LYS A 5 -9.60 8.10 10.93
C LYS A 5 -9.26 6.77 11.58
N THR A 6 -10.27 5.95 11.86
CA THR A 6 -10.03 4.54 12.14
C THR A 6 -9.85 3.74 10.85
N ARG A 7 -9.23 2.57 10.96
CA ARG A 7 -9.10 1.63 9.84
C ARG A 7 -10.46 1.25 9.26
N GLU A 8 -11.44 1.03 10.12
CA GLU A 8 -12.80 0.65 9.75
C GLU A 8 -13.48 1.77 8.96
N GLU A 9 -13.29 3.03 9.34
CA GLU A 9 -13.81 4.17 8.59
C GLU A 9 -13.20 4.26 7.18
N ILE A 10 -11.89 4.01 7.06
CA ILE A 10 -11.19 4.03 5.78
C ILE A 10 -11.72 2.91 4.86
N VAL A 11 -11.82 1.68 5.38
CA VAL A 11 -12.34 0.53 4.62
C VAL A 11 -13.82 0.73 4.27
N ALA A 12 -14.64 1.22 5.21
CA ALA A 12 -16.06 1.50 4.98
C ALA A 12 -16.27 2.54 3.87
N GLY A 13 -15.34 3.48 3.70
CA GLY A 13 -15.36 4.47 2.62
C GLY A 13 -15.07 3.92 1.23
N LEU A 14 -14.59 2.69 1.08
CA LEU A 14 -14.28 2.08 -0.21
C LEU A 14 -15.55 1.51 -0.87
N LYS A 15 -15.94 2.09 -2.02
CA LYS A 15 -17.01 1.53 -2.85
C LYS A 15 -16.59 0.19 -3.45
N ARG A 16 -15.44 0.16 -4.14
CA ARG A 16 -14.81 -1.04 -4.71
C ARG A 16 -13.30 -0.80 -4.73
N GLY A 17 -12.50 -1.79 -4.34
CA GLY A 17 -11.05 -1.64 -4.35
C GLY A 17 -10.31 -2.79 -3.68
N LEU A 18 -9.02 -2.57 -3.43
CA LEU A 18 -8.13 -3.53 -2.80
C LEU A 18 -7.72 -3.00 -1.42
N TYR A 19 -7.80 -3.85 -0.41
CA TYR A 19 -7.22 -3.62 0.91
C TYR A 19 -5.98 -4.52 1.06
N ALA A 20 -4.80 -3.94 0.90
CA ALA A 20 -3.52 -4.63 1.00
C ALA A 20 -2.94 -4.44 2.42
N THR A 21 -2.79 -5.54 3.15
CA THR A 21 -2.34 -5.56 4.55
C THR A 21 -0.88 -5.93 4.69
N ASN A 22 -0.32 -6.61 3.69
CA ASN A 22 1.08 -7.01 3.72
C ASN A 22 1.71 -6.98 2.32
N PHE A 23 3.00 -6.67 2.27
CA PHE A 23 3.78 -6.53 1.06
C PHE A 23 5.05 -7.37 1.14
N GLY A 24 5.42 -8.01 0.02
CA GLY A 24 6.67 -8.76 -0.06
C GLY A 24 7.87 -7.85 -0.35
N GLY A 25 7.69 -6.86 -1.22
CA GLY A 25 8.73 -5.95 -1.63
C GLY A 25 8.27 -5.06 -2.79
N GLY A 26 9.20 -4.28 -3.32
CA GLY A 26 8.94 -3.42 -4.46
C GLY A 26 10.19 -2.74 -4.99
N GLN A 27 10.00 -1.97 -6.05
CA GLN A 27 11.06 -1.27 -6.76
C GLN A 27 10.54 0.08 -7.23
N VAL A 28 11.45 1.03 -7.37
CA VAL A 28 11.18 2.34 -7.94
C VAL A 28 12.22 2.66 -9.00
N ASP A 29 11.78 3.15 -10.15
CA ASP A 29 12.60 3.91 -11.07
C ASP A 29 12.51 5.38 -10.68
N ILE A 30 13.58 5.87 -10.05
CA ILE A 30 13.65 7.25 -9.55
C ILE A 30 13.67 8.31 -10.66
N THR A 31 14.04 7.92 -11.90
CA THR A 31 14.11 8.86 -13.03
C THR A 31 12.71 9.16 -13.55
N SER A 32 11.90 8.12 -13.75
CA SER A 32 10.50 8.27 -14.19
C SER A 32 9.51 8.46 -13.04
N GLY A 33 9.95 8.23 -11.80
CA GLY A 33 9.13 8.24 -10.60
C GLY A 33 8.18 7.05 -10.50
N LYS A 34 8.29 6.05 -11.39
CA LYS A 34 7.41 4.88 -11.39
C LYS A 34 7.81 3.91 -10.31
N PHE A 35 6.83 3.39 -9.57
CA PHE A 35 7.05 2.35 -8.57
C PHE A 35 6.19 1.12 -8.84
N VAL A 36 6.63 0.00 -8.29
CA VAL A 36 5.89 -1.25 -8.21
C VAL A 36 6.03 -1.84 -6.81
N PHE A 37 4.93 -2.30 -6.23
CA PHE A 37 4.93 -3.07 -4.99
C PHE A 37 4.06 -4.31 -5.14
N SER A 38 4.52 -5.45 -4.64
CA SER A 38 3.79 -6.71 -4.69
C SER A 38 3.16 -6.99 -3.34
N ALA A 39 1.83 -7.00 -3.29
CA ALA A 39 1.10 -7.36 -2.08
C ALA A 39 1.22 -8.87 -1.84
N SER A 40 1.71 -9.24 -0.66
CA SER A 40 1.75 -10.62 -0.18
C SER A 40 0.43 -11.04 0.46
N GLU A 41 -0.30 -10.07 1.03
CA GLU A 41 -1.66 -10.25 1.54
C GLU A 41 -2.52 -9.06 1.12
N ALA A 42 -3.62 -9.35 0.42
CA ALA A 42 -4.60 -8.36 0.01
C ALA A 42 -6.00 -8.96 -0.08
N PHE A 43 -7.00 -8.10 0.05
CA PHE A 43 -8.41 -8.49 0.02
C PHE A 43 -9.21 -7.58 -0.91
N TRP A 44 -10.20 -8.15 -1.60
CA TRP A 44 -11.18 -7.37 -2.33
C TRP A 44 -12.14 -6.71 -1.36
N VAL A 45 -12.41 -5.42 -1.56
CA VAL A 45 -13.39 -4.65 -0.78
C VAL A 45 -14.50 -4.19 -1.70
N GLU A 46 -15.74 -4.41 -1.28
CA GLU A 46 -16.93 -3.95 -1.98
C GLU A 46 -17.97 -3.44 -0.99
N ASN A 47 -18.52 -2.26 -1.27
CA ASN A 47 -19.47 -1.54 -0.43
C ASN A 47 -19.04 -1.44 1.04
N GLY A 48 -17.77 -1.08 1.25
CA GLY A 48 -17.20 -0.88 2.59
C GLY A 48 -16.91 -2.16 3.35
N LYS A 49 -17.02 -3.34 2.71
CA LYS A 49 -16.83 -4.64 3.35
C LYS A 49 -15.74 -5.44 2.65
N ILE A 50 -14.83 -5.99 3.45
CA ILE A 50 -13.84 -6.98 3.00
C ILE A 50 -14.59 -8.24 2.58
N GLN A 51 -14.31 -8.72 1.37
CA GLN A 51 -15.01 -9.85 0.76
C GLN A 51 -14.15 -11.12 0.82
N TYR A 52 -13.12 -11.20 -0.03
CA TYR A 52 -12.29 -12.39 -0.19
C TYR A 52 -10.82 -12.00 -0.43
N PRO A 53 -9.86 -12.88 -0.07
CA PRO A 53 -8.45 -12.65 -0.34
C PRO A 53 -8.16 -12.67 -1.85
N VAL A 54 -7.24 -11.82 -2.28
CA VAL A 54 -6.76 -11.70 -3.66
C VAL A 54 -5.29 -12.10 -3.70
N LYS A 55 -4.92 -12.93 -4.68
CA LYS A 55 -3.53 -13.37 -4.87
C LYS A 55 -2.83 -12.55 -5.95
N GLY A 56 -1.53 -12.30 -5.74
CA GLY A 56 -0.67 -11.74 -6.79
C GLY A 56 -0.99 -10.32 -7.21
N ALA A 57 -1.51 -9.49 -6.30
CA ALA A 57 -1.83 -8.11 -6.60
C ALA A 57 -0.55 -7.25 -6.64
N THR A 58 -0.18 -6.81 -7.83
CA THR A 58 0.94 -5.91 -8.08
C THR A 58 0.42 -4.48 -8.22
N ILE A 59 0.82 -3.58 -7.34
CA ILE A 59 0.40 -2.18 -7.37
C ILE A 59 1.44 -1.37 -8.14
N VAL A 60 1.01 -0.63 -9.14
CA VAL A 60 1.88 0.20 -9.99
C VAL A 60 1.37 1.64 -9.98
N GLY A 61 2.29 2.60 -9.93
CA GLY A 61 1.97 4.02 -9.95
C GLY A 61 3.18 4.91 -10.19
N ASN A 62 2.94 6.21 -10.13
CA ASN A 62 3.99 7.23 -10.07
C ASN A 62 4.02 7.81 -8.65
N GLY A 63 5.21 7.88 -8.02
CA GLY A 63 5.37 8.23 -6.61
C GLY A 63 4.80 9.62 -6.27
N PRO A 64 5.29 10.70 -6.90
CA PRO A 64 4.76 12.03 -6.68
C PRO A 64 3.24 12.12 -6.88
N ASP A 65 2.71 11.58 -7.98
CA ASP A 65 1.27 11.59 -8.28
C ASP A 65 0.46 10.79 -7.23
N ALA A 66 0.90 9.57 -6.89
CA ALA A 66 0.22 8.72 -5.90
C ALA A 66 0.11 9.41 -4.52
N LEU A 67 1.15 10.14 -4.10
CA LEU A 67 1.12 10.89 -2.84
C LEU A 67 0.08 12.01 -2.85
N THR A 68 -0.22 12.63 -4.00
CA THR A 68 -1.30 13.64 -4.10
C THR A 68 -2.69 13.03 -3.99
N ARG A 69 -2.81 11.71 -4.15
CA ARG A 69 -4.09 10.97 -4.14
C ARG A 69 -4.35 10.28 -2.81
N VAL A 70 -3.57 10.58 -1.78
CA VAL A 70 -3.85 10.13 -0.41
C VAL A 70 -5.05 10.91 0.13
N THR A 71 -6.19 10.25 0.28
CA THR A 71 -7.46 10.92 0.65
C THR A 71 -7.88 10.69 2.09
N MET A 72 -7.37 9.66 2.76
CA MET A 72 -7.63 9.39 4.17
C MET A 72 -6.38 8.82 4.84
N ILE A 73 -6.15 9.19 6.09
CA ILE A 73 -5.02 8.75 6.91
C ILE A 73 -5.56 8.28 8.26
N GLY A 74 -5.13 7.09 8.68
CA GLY A 74 -5.54 6.43 9.90
C GLY A 74 -4.77 6.92 11.13
N ASN A 75 -5.33 6.62 12.29
CA ASN A 75 -4.73 6.91 13.61
C ASN A 75 -3.91 5.73 14.16
N ASP A 76 -3.69 4.69 13.36
CA ASP A 76 -3.11 3.40 13.72
C ASP A 76 -1.67 3.23 13.21
N MET A 77 -0.83 4.24 13.43
CA MET A 77 0.58 4.24 12.99
C MET A 77 1.36 3.06 13.56
N GLN A 78 1.99 2.27 12.69
CA GLN A 78 2.90 1.18 13.06
C GLN A 78 4.13 1.15 12.17
N LEU A 79 5.27 0.74 12.76
CA LEU A 79 6.48 0.37 12.01
C LEU A 79 6.42 -1.13 11.67
N ASP A 80 7.19 -1.54 10.68
CA ASP A 80 7.38 -2.96 10.39
C ASP A 80 8.06 -3.69 11.56
N SER A 81 8.03 -5.02 11.52
CA SER A 81 8.60 -5.89 12.56
C SER A 81 10.14 -5.99 12.53
N GLY A 82 10.82 -5.14 11.77
CA GLY A 82 12.28 -5.14 11.62
C GLY A 82 12.77 -6.10 10.54
N VAL A 83 11.96 -6.32 9.49
CA VAL A 83 12.26 -7.28 8.41
C VAL A 83 12.75 -6.61 7.13
N GLY A 84 12.67 -5.28 7.05
CA GLY A 84 13.01 -4.51 5.86
C GLY A 84 14.51 -4.58 5.51
N THR A 85 14.80 -4.87 4.23
CA THR A 85 16.14 -4.73 3.64
C THR A 85 16.04 -3.86 2.40
N CYS A 86 16.85 -2.80 2.33
CA CYS A 86 16.92 -1.90 1.18
C CYS A 86 18.16 -2.22 0.32
N GLY A 87 17.94 -2.35 -0.98
CA GLY A 87 18.99 -2.56 -1.98
C GLY A 87 19.25 -1.30 -2.81
N LYS A 88 20.51 -0.86 -2.92
CA LYS A 88 20.91 0.22 -3.85
C LYS A 88 22.33 -0.04 -4.36
N GLU A 89 22.51 -0.01 -5.68
CA GLU A 89 23.83 -0.24 -6.33
C GLU A 89 24.53 -1.53 -5.84
N GLY A 90 23.76 -2.60 -5.65
CA GLY A 90 24.26 -3.89 -5.16
C GLY A 90 24.56 -3.95 -3.65
N GLN A 91 24.40 -2.84 -2.92
CA GLN A 91 24.51 -2.80 -1.46
C GLN A 91 23.17 -3.11 -0.81
N SER A 92 23.21 -3.84 0.31
CA SER A 92 22.04 -4.19 1.11
C SER A 92 22.21 -3.69 2.53
N VAL A 93 21.20 -2.97 3.04
CA VAL A 93 21.19 -2.45 4.42
C VAL A 93 19.83 -2.71 5.09
N PRO A 94 19.81 -3.02 6.39
CA PRO A 94 18.56 -3.13 7.13
C PRO A 94 17.88 -1.76 7.24
N VAL A 95 16.58 -1.71 6.97
CA VAL A 95 15.77 -0.48 7.05
C VAL A 95 14.44 -0.75 7.72
N GLY A 96 13.87 0.28 8.33
CA GLY A 96 12.50 0.26 8.83
C GLY A 96 11.58 1.08 7.93
N VAL A 97 10.34 0.62 7.76
CA VAL A 97 9.24 1.35 7.12
C VAL A 97 8.04 1.39 8.05
N GLY A 98 7.16 2.36 7.85
CA GLY A 98 5.93 2.41 8.62
C GLY A 98 4.96 3.44 8.11
N GLN A 99 3.69 3.18 8.38
CA GLN A 99 2.58 4.04 8.04
C GLN A 99 1.37 3.67 8.91
N PRO A 100 0.39 4.57 9.08
CA PRO A 100 -0.94 4.15 9.48
C PRO A 100 -1.65 3.48 8.30
N THR A 101 -2.87 2.99 8.54
CA THR A 101 -3.79 2.70 7.43
C THR A 101 -3.97 3.98 6.62
N LEU A 102 -3.89 3.91 5.30
CA LEU A 102 -4.13 5.06 4.42
C LEU A 102 -4.88 4.63 3.18
N ARG A 103 -5.60 5.57 2.57
CA ARG A 103 -6.31 5.37 1.31
C ARG A 103 -5.65 6.17 0.20
N ILE A 104 -5.34 5.49 -0.90
CA ILE A 104 -4.89 6.12 -2.15
C ILE A 104 -5.93 5.84 -3.22
N ASP A 105 -6.46 6.89 -3.84
CA ASP A 105 -7.41 6.73 -4.94
C ASP A 105 -6.68 6.65 -6.29
N GLY A 106 -7.23 5.86 -7.22
CA GLY A 106 -6.76 5.81 -8.61
C GLY A 106 -5.40 5.15 -8.84
N LEU A 107 -5.00 4.17 -8.01
CA LEU A 107 -3.83 3.32 -8.27
C LEU A 107 -4.17 2.17 -9.23
N THR A 108 -3.18 1.75 -10.03
CA THR A 108 -3.31 0.59 -10.90
C THR A 108 -2.98 -0.69 -10.13
N VAL A 109 -3.87 -1.67 -10.21
CA VAL A 109 -3.68 -3.00 -9.63
C VAL A 109 -3.54 -4.00 -10.77
N GLY A 110 -2.35 -4.56 -10.91
CA GLY A 110 -2.06 -5.70 -11.78
C GLY A 110 -2.39 -7.01 -11.08
N GLY A 111 -3.20 -7.84 -11.73
CA GLY A 111 -3.65 -9.14 -11.24
C GLY A 111 -4.72 -9.70 -12.18
N THR A 112 -5.03 -10.98 -12.04
CA THR A 112 -6.13 -11.62 -12.76
C THR A 112 -7.32 -11.81 -11.82
N ALA A 113 -8.52 -11.53 -12.30
CA ALA A 113 -9.78 -11.73 -11.57
C ALA A 113 -10.13 -13.22 -11.43
#